data_AF-A0A1I8GZQ9-F1
#
_entry.id   AF-A0A1I8GZQ9-F1
#
_cell.length_a   1.000
_cell.length_b   1.000
_cell.length_c   1.000
_cell.angle_alpha   90.00
_cell.angle_beta   90.00
_cell.angle_gamma   90.00
#
_symmetry.space_group_name_H-M   'P 1'
#
loop_
_entity.id
_entity.type
_entity.pdbx_description
1 polymer ?
#
loop_
_entity_poly.entity_id
_entity_poly.type
_entity_poly.pdbx_seq_one_letter_code
_entity_poly.pdbx_strand_id
1 'polypeptide(L)'
;ISTITTETCLFPCDNGVCSNGTCQCYPGWSGLRCHLRQCDSRCKRNGACVNGTCACNRGWNGPSCTLDGCPNGCNNRGNCERSGPNGDWHCVCVGGGKWRGSACQFPVEGDCNDGVDNDGDGLIDCNDPDCCQQPACRSGDSCISGTNPRQVLLSEPPLPLVSSFERRVKFLIGKESVQLFASISFDPK
;
A
#
# COMPACT_ATOMS: atom_id res chain seq x y z
N ILE A 1 -70.63 4.40 4.30
CA ILE A 1 -69.78 3.20 4.32
C ILE A 1 -68.52 3.56 3.56
N SER A 2 -67.49 4.05 4.25
CA SER A 2 -66.19 4.31 3.62
C SER A 2 -65.50 2.97 3.45
N THR A 3 -65.43 2.48 2.22
CA THR A 3 -64.61 1.31 1.87
C THR A 3 -63.15 1.70 2.08
N ILE A 4 -62.56 1.30 3.19
CA ILE A 4 -61.11 1.28 3.35
C ILE A 4 -60.63 0.16 2.43
N THR A 5 -60.30 0.50 1.19
CA THR A 5 -59.57 -0.42 0.31
C THR A 5 -58.17 -0.54 0.89
N THR A 6 -57.94 -1.57 1.70
CA THR A 6 -56.58 -1.93 2.10
C THR A 6 -55.86 -2.35 0.83
N GLU A 7 -54.97 -1.46 0.36
CA GLU A 7 -54.14 -1.72 -0.80
C GLU A 7 -53.28 -2.94 -0.48
N THR A 8 -53.61 -4.06 -1.11
CA THR A 8 -53.00 -5.35 -0.82
C THR A 8 -51.94 -5.62 -1.87
N CYS A 9 -50.69 -5.70 -1.41
CA CYS A 9 -49.59 -6.07 -2.27
C CYS A 9 -49.56 -7.58 -2.48
N LEU A 10 -49.09 -8.00 -3.66
CA LEU A 10 -48.94 -9.42 -4.00
C LEU A 10 -48.03 -10.15 -3.00
N PHE A 11 -47.08 -9.42 -2.40
CA PHE A 11 -46.22 -9.90 -1.34
C PHE A 11 -46.13 -8.86 -0.20
N PRO A 12 -45.93 -9.29 1.06
CA PRO A 12 -45.67 -8.36 2.17
C PRO A 12 -44.38 -7.58 1.93
N CYS A 13 -44.42 -6.25 2.09
CA CYS A 13 -43.26 -5.38 1.98
C CYS A 13 -42.49 -5.37 3.31
N ASP A 14 -41.21 -5.73 3.29
CA ASP A 14 -40.39 -5.77 4.50
C ASP A 14 -39.86 -4.36 4.84
N ASN A 15 -39.14 -3.73 3.89
CA ASN A 15 -38.59 -2.37 4.02
C ASN A 15 -39.18 -1.42 2.98
N GLY A 16 -40.50 -1.29 2.97
CA GLY A 16 -41.20 -0.41 2.03
C GLY A 16 -42.67 -0.25 2.36
N VAL A 17 -43.35 0.53 1.54
CA VAL A 17 -44.79 0.78 1.64
C VAL A 17 -45.48 0.14 0.45
N CYS A 18 -46.62 -0.49 0.68
CA CYS A 18 -47.44 -1.01 -0.41
C CYS A 18 -48.10 0.15 -1.17
N SER A 19 -47.93 0.19 -2.49
CA SER A 19 -48.62 1.16 -3.36
C SER A 19 -48.89 0.58 -4.74
N ASN A 20 -50.13 0.69 -5.23
CA ASN A 20 -50.68 0.09 -6.44
C ASN A 20 -50.35 -1.41 -6.60
N GLY A 21 -50.49 -2.18 -5.52
CA GLY A 21 -50.22 -3.63 -5.51
C GLY A 21 -48.74 -4.02 -5.60
N THR A 22 -47.81 -3.05 -5.58
CA THR A 22 -46.36 -3.26 -5.63
C THR A 22 -45.68 -2.61 -4.43
N CYS A 23 -44.58 -3.20 -3.93
CA CYS A 23 -43.81 -2.61 -2.85
C CYS A 23 -42.94 -1.44 -3.34
N GLN A 24 -43.13 -0.26 -2.76
CA GLN A 24 -42.26 0.90 -2.91
C GLN A 24 -41.20 0.87 -1.80
N CYS A 25 -39.95 0.58 -2.16
CA CYS A 25 -38.88 0.37 -1.19
C CYS A 25 -38.33 1.67 -0.61
N TYR A 26 -37.98 1.63 0.68
CA TYR A 26 -37.21 2.71 1.30
C TYR A 26 -35.80 2.81 0.69
N PRO A 27 -35.15 3.99 0.77
CA PRO A 27 -33.80 4.18 0.25
C PRO A 27 -32.83 3.10 0.74
N GLY A 28 -32.06 2.50 -0.18
CA GLY A 28 -31.12 1.42 0.12
C GLY A 28 -31.73 0.02 0.14
N TRP A 29 -33.01 -0.14 -0.19
CA TRP A 29 -33.68 -1.44 -0.30
C TRP A 29 -34.24 -1.68 -1.70
N SER A 30 -34.33 -2.96 -2.09
CA SER A 30 -34.76 -3.38 -3.43
C SER A 30 -35.35 -4.80 -3.42
N GLY A 31 -35.77 -5.25 -4.60
CA GLY A 31 -36.46 -6.53 -4.79
C GLY A 31 -37.97 -6.43 -4.57
N LEU A 32 -38.70 -7.46 -4.99
CA LEU A 32 -40.18 -7.48 -5.01
C LEU A 32 -40.85 -7.27 -3.64
N ARG A 33 -40.10 -7.52 -2.56
CA ARG A 33 -40.53 -7.35 -1.16
C ARG A 33 -39.71 -6.31 -0.40
N CYS A 34 -38.81 -5.60 -1.06
CA CYS A 34 -37.84 -4.71 -0.40
C CYS A 34 -36.98 -5.44 0.64
N HIS A 35 -36.62 -6.70 0.36
CA HIS A 35 -35.82 -7.55 1.24
C HIS A 35 -34.33 -7.52 0.88
N LEU A 36 -33.97 -7.01 -0.30
CA LEU A 36 -32.59 -6.94 -0.75
C LEU A 36 -31.98 -5.58 -0.41
N ARG A 37 -31.04 -5.58 0.53
CA ARG A 37 -30.26 -4.38 0.85
C ARG A 37 -29.30 -4.07 -0.28
N GLN A 38 -29.36 -2.84 -0.78
CA GLN A 38 -28.47 -2.35 -1.84
C GLN A 38 -27.09 -2.03 -1.26
N CYS A 39 -26.05 -2.34 -2.02
CA CYS A 39 -24.70 -1.88 -1.71
C CYS A 39 -24.46 -0.48 -2.27
N ASP A 40 -23.42 0.19 -1.75
CA ASP A 40 -22.90 1.42 -2.33
C ASP A 40 -22.64 1.24 -3.84
N SER A 41 -23.01 2.23 -4.64
CA SER A 41 -22.83 2.19 -6.10
C SER A 41 -21.38 1.90 -6.53
N ARG A 42 -20.39 2.31 -5.73
CA ARG A 42 -18.96 2.13 -5.98
C ARG A 42 -18.49 0.68 -5.76
N CYS A 43 -19.26 -0.11 -5.00
CA CYS A 43 -18.99 -1.53 -4.76
C CYS A 43 -18.82 -2.31 -6.07
N LYS A 44 -19.68 -2.02 -7.07
CA LYS A 44 -19.74 -2.75 -8.34
C LYS A 44 -18.44 -2.71 -9.14
N ARG A 45 -17.55 -1.75 -8.86
CA ARG A 45 -16.27 -1.62 -9.55
C ARG A 45 -15.27 -2.69 -9.11
N ASN A 46 -15.21 -2.97 -7.80
CA ASN A 46 -14.12 -3.69 -7.15
C ASN A 46 -14.60 -4.72 -6.12
N GLY A 47 -15.87 -5.12 -6.19
CA GLY A 47 -16.44 -6.08 -5.27
C GLY A 47 -17.79 -6.59 -5.72
N ALA A 48 -18.27 -7.61 -5.00
CA ALA A 48 -19.59 -8.18 -5.17
C ALA A 48 -20.50 -7.70 -4.04
N CYS A 49 -21.73 -7.32 -4.38
CA CYS A 49 -22.72 -6.98 -3.37
C CYS A 49 -23.31 -8.25 -2.75
N VAL A 50 -23.10 -8.46 -1.46
CA VAL A 50 -23.62 -9.60 -0.71
C VAL A 50 -24.45 -9.07 0.46
N ASN A 51 -25.78 -9.12 0.30
CA ASN A 51 -26.76 -8.70 1.32
C ASN A 51 -26.53 -7.28 1.88
N GLY A 52 -26.24 -6.32 1.00
CA GLY A 52 -25.98 -4.93 1.39
C GLY A 52 -24.59 -4.65 1.96
N THR A 53 -23.70 -5.65 1.98
CA THR A 53 -22.29 -5.50 2.31
C THR A 53 -21.46 -5.76 1.06
N CYS A 54 -20.45 -4.92 0.80
CA CYS A 54 -19.56 -5.12 -0.34
C CYS A 54 -18.45 -6.12 0.02
N ALA A 55 -18.45 -7.27 -0.66
CA ALA A 55 -17.36 -8.24 -0.59
C ALA A 55 -16.29 -7.85 -1.63
N CYS A 56 -15.13 -7.36 -1.17
CA CYS A 56 -14.11 -6.83 -2.05
C CYS A 56 -13.36 -7.91 -2.84
N ASN A 57 -13.05 -7.58 -4.09
CA ASN A 57 -12.10 -8.34 -4.90
C ASN A 57 -10.70 -8.27 -4.27
N ARG A 58 -9.84 -9.23 -4.63
CA ARG A 58 -8.45 -9.29 -4.14
C ARG A 58 -7.73 -7.95 -4.35
N GLY A 59 -7.11 -7.42 -3.30
CA GLY A 59 -6.38 -6.15 -3.33
C GLY A 59 -7.23 -4.90 -3.14
N TRP A 60 -8.52 -5.02 -2.80
CA TRP A 60 -9.40 -3.90 -2.47
C TRP A 60 -9.95 -4.02 -1.05
N ASN A 61 -10.21 -2.88 -0.43
CA ASN A 61 -10.65 -2.75 0.95
C ASN A 61 -11.70 -1.66 1.17
N GLY A 62 -12.22 -1.64 2.40
CA GLY A 62 -13.20 -0.67 2.86
C GLY A 62 -14.64 -1.10 2.56
N PRO A 63 -15.63 -0.40 3.13
CA PRO A 63 -17.05 -0.78 3.07
C PRO A 63 -17.65 -0.72 1.65
N SER A 64 -16.97 -0.06 0.71
CA SER A 64 -17.39 0.06 -0.69
C SER A 64 -16.31 -0.38 -1.68
N CYS A 65 -15.24 -1.03 -1.22
CA CYS A 65 -14.12 -1.52 -2.05
C CYS A 65 -13.43 -0.44 -2.89
N THR A 66 -13.32 0.77 -2.34
CA THR A 66 -12.65 1.90 -2.99
C THR A 66 -11.27 2.19 -2.43
N LEU A 67 -10.88 1.52 -1.35
CA LEU A 67 -9.55 1.67 -0.76
C LEU A 67 -8.63 0.61 -1.35
N ASP A 68 -7.46 1.02 -1.81
CA ASP A 68 -6.44 0.08 -2.27
C ASP A 68 -5.93 -0.74 -1.08
N GLY A 69 -5.98 -2.06 -1.21
CA GLY A 69 -5.35 -2.96 -0.25
C GLY A 69 -3.88 -3.18 -0.52
N CYS A 70 -3.49 -3.20 -1.79
CA CYS A 70 -2.10 -3.20 -2.18
C CYS A 70 -1.81 -1.94 -3.00
N PRO A 71 -0.75 -1.17 -2.68
CA PRO A 71 -0.46 0.04 -3.42
C PRO A 71 -0.23 -0.30 -4.90
N ASN A 72 -0.91 0.42 -5.79
CA ASN A 72 -0.86 0.25 -7.25
C ASN A 72 -1.03 -1.21 -7.73
N GLY A 73 -1.77 -2.05 -6.99
CA GLY A 73 -1.94 -3.46 -7.34
C GLY A 73 -0.62 -4.23 -7.46
N CYS A 74 0.38 -3.88 -6.64
CA CYS A 74 1.74 -4.44 -6.72
C CYS A 74 2.41 -4.23 -8.08
N ASN A 75 2.05 -3.18 -8.82
CA ASN A 75 2.56 -2.83 -10.15
C ASN A 75 2.51 -3.98 -11.18
N ASN A 76 1.61 -4.97 -10.99
CA ASN A 76 1.58 -6.23 -11.75
C ASN A 76 2.86 -7.07 -11.68
N ARG A 77 3.73 -6.78 -10.69
CA ARG A 77 5.03 -7.43 -10.43
C ARG A 77 5.02 -8.17 -9.09
N GLY A 78 3.84 -8.37 -8.51
CA GLY A 78 3.67 -9.07 -7.24
C GLY A 78 2.25 -9.60 -7.05
N ASN A 79 2.13 -10.53 -6.11
CA ASN A 79 0.86 -11.02 -5.62
C ASN A 79 0.42 -10.20 -4.41
N CYS A 80 -0.80 -9.68 -4.45
CA CYS A 80 -1.39 -9.01 -3.30
C CYS A 80 -1.91 -10.04 -2.31
N GLU A 81 -1.29 -10.19 -1.15
CA GLU A 81 -1.61 -11.21 -0.17
C GLU A 81 -2.04 -10.60 1.16
N ARG A 82 -2.98 -11.27 1.82
CA ARG A 82 -3.46 -10.88 3.13
C ARG A 82 -2.69 -11.68 4.17
N SER A 83 -1.59 -11.13 4.66
CA SER A 83 -0.76 -11.77 5.68
C SER A 83 -0.31 -10.73 6.71
N GLY A 84 -0.50 -11.04 7.99
CA GLY A 84 -0.24 -10.15 9.12
C GLY A 84 -1.18 -10.46 10.29
N PRO A 85 -0.83 -10.09 11.52
CA PRO A 85 -1.63 -10.39 12.72
C PRO A 85 -3.05 -9.81 12.67
N ASN A 86 -3.25 -8.72 11.91
CA ASN A 86 -4.56 -8.09 11.69
C ASN A 86 -5.20 -8.49 10.35
N GLY A 87 -4.52 -9.33 9.56
CA GLY A 87 -4.90 -9.62 8.18
C GLY A 87 -4.82 -8.38 7.29
N ASP A 88 -3.70 -7.66 7.35
CA ASP A 88 -3.44 -6.55 6.45
C ASP A 88 -3.02 -7.07 5.07
N TRP A 89 -3.26 -6.27 4.03
CA TRP A 89 -2.84 -6.57 2.67
C TRP A 89 -1.43 -6.05 2.42
N HIS A 90 -0.60 -6.85 1.77
CA HIS A 90 0.76 -6.48 1.38
C HIS A 90 1.13 -7.15 0.05
N CYS A 91 2.11 -6.58 -0.64
CA CYS A 91 2.63 -7.14 -1.88
C CYS A 91 3.75 -8.14 -1.62
N VAL A 92 3.61 -9.34 -2.19
CA VAL A 92 4.66 -10.33 -2.30
C VAL A 92 5.19 -10.28 -3.73
N CYS A 93 6.37 -9.73 -3.92
CA CYS A 93 6.93 -9.54 -5.26
C CYS A 93 7.25 -10.87 -5.94
N VAL A 94 6.90 -10.97 -7.23
CA VAL A 94 7.14 -12.18 -8.05
C VAL A 94 8.31 -11.94 -8.98
N GLY A 95 8.96 -13.00 -9.46
CA GLY A 95 10.11 -12.89 -10.38
C GLY A 95 11.48 -13.10 -9.74
N GLY A 96 11.54 -13.81 -8.61
CA GLY A 96 12.81 -14.35 -8.08
C GLY A 96 13.77 -13.31 -7.52
N GLY A 97 13.25 -12.24 -6.93
CA GLY A 97 14.08 -11.19 -6.33
C GLY A 97 14.26 -9.93 -7.18
N LYS A 98 13.81 -9.92 -8.44
CA LYS A 98 13.93 -8.78 -9.37
C LYS A 98 13.17 -7.50 -8.98
N TRP A 99 12.32 -7.54 -7.96
CA TRP A 99 11.48 -6.40 -7.57
C TRP A 99 11.42 -6.27 -6.05
N ARG A 100 11.47 -5.02 -5.57
CA ARG A 100 11.34 -4.68 -4.16
C ARG A 100 10.43 -3.46 -3.94
N GLY A 101 10.20 -3.15 -2.66
CA GLY A 101 9.31 -2.09 -2.20
C GLY A 101 7.90 -2.58 -1.86
N SER A 102 7.13 -1.74 -1.18
CA SER A 102 5.77 -2.06 -0.70
C SER A 102 4.75 -2.32 -1.82
N ALA A 103 5.08 -1.94 -3.05
CA ALA A 103 4.28 -2.12 -4.25
C ALA A 103 5.01 -2.88 -5.36
N CYS A 104 6.19 -3.46 -5.10
CA CYS A 104 7.05 -4.06 -6.14
C CYS A 104 7.40 -3.09 -7.26
N GLN A 105 7.65 -1.82 -6.90
CA GLN A 105 7.87 -0.72 -7.85
C GLN A 105 9.34 -0.54 -8.24
N PHE A 106 10.27 -1.01 -7.42
CA PHE A 106 11.70 -0.86 -7.66
C PHE A 106 12.25 -2.15 -8.24
N PRO A 107 13.01 -2.10 -9.34
CA PRO A 107 13.80 -3.23 -9.77
C PRO A 107 14.89 -3.53 -8.72
N VAL A 108 15.52 -4.68 -8.85
CA VAL A 108 16.62 -5.14 -7.99
C VAL A 108 17.71 -5.65 -8.92
N GLU A 109 18.95 -5.24 -8.67
CA GLU A 109 20.10 -5.77 -9.37
C GLU A 109 20.20 -7.30 -9.22
N GLY A 110 20.20 -8.00 -10.35
CA GLY A 110 20.12 -9.46 -10.38
C GLY A 110 21.47 -10.18 -10.42
N ASP A 111 22.45 -9.58 -11.11
CA ASP A 111 23.79 -10.12 -11.32
C ASP A 111 24.80 -9.15 -10.70
N CYS A 112 25.35 -9.52 -9.55
CA CYS A 112 26.15 -8.64 -8.69
C CYS A 112 27.68 -8.78 -8.88
N ASN A 113 28.12 -9.30 -10.01
CA ASN A 113 29.53 -9.56 -10.30
C ASN A 113 29.89 -9.56 -11.80
N ASP A 114 29.07 -8.94 -12.64
CA ASP A 114 29.27 -8.88 -14.09
C ASP A 114 29.71 -7.49 -14.58
N GLY A 115 29.75 -6.50 -13.69
CA GLY A 115 30.13 -5.12 -14.01
C GLY A 115 29.05 -4.35 -14.78
N VAL A 116 27.81 -4.83 -14.78
CA VAL A 116 26.68 -4.26 -15.54
C VAL A 116 25.60 -3.76 -14.59
N ASP A 117 25.13 -2.55 -14.85
CA ASP A 117 23.96 -1.98 -14.20
C ASP A 117 22.68 -2.64 -14.76
N ASN A 118 22.28 -3.74 -14.13
CA ASN A 118 21.19 -4.59 -14.60
C ASN A 118 19.79 -4.02 -14.28
N ASP A 119 19.69 -2.99 -13.45
CA ASP A 119 18.43 -2.36 -13.08
C ASP A 119 18.29 -0.88 -13.51
N GLY A 120 19.38 -0.28 -13.96
CA GLY A 120 19.48 1.01 -14.62
C GLY A 120 19.54 2.20 -13.66
N ASP A 121 19.87 1.98 -12.39
CA ASP A 121 19.90 3.04 -11.37
C ASP A 121 21.23 3.82 -11.30
N GLY A 122 22.24 3.36 -12.05
CA GLY A 122 23.57 3.94 -12.15
C GLY A 122 24.62 3.31 -11.24
N LEU A 123 24.27 2.28 -10.47
CA LEU A 123 25.17 1.48 -9.65
C LEU A 123 25.42 0.11 -10.31
N ILE A 124 26.55 -0.51 -9.95
CA ILE A 124 26.95 -1.83 -10.48
C ILE A 124 27.50 -2.69 -9.35
N ASP A 125 27.22 -3.99 -9.42
CA ASP A 125 27.72 -5.04 -8.54
C ASP A 125 27.61 -4.67 -7.04
N CYS A 126 28.66 -4.92 -6.24
CA CYS A 126 28.68 -4.61 -4.82
C CYS A 126 28.66 -3.11 -4.49
N ASN A 127 28.73 -2.22 -5.48
CA ASN A 127 28.49 -0.80 -5.23
C ASN A 127 27.00 -0.47 -5.14
N ASP A 128 26.13 -1.39 -5.57
CA ASP A 128 24.69 -1.28 -5.46
C ASP A 128 24.16 -1.84 -4.12
N PRO A 129 23.34 -1.09 -3.36
CA PRO A 129 22.63 -1.57 -2.18
C PRO A 129 21.69 -2.76 -2.41
N ASP A 130 21.28 -3.03 -3.64
CA ASP A 130 20.41 -4.15 -3.99
C ASP A 130 21.16 -5.49 -4.00
N CYS A 131 22.49 -5.45 -4.12
CA CYS A 131 23.37 -6.62 -4.01
C CYS A 131 23.68 -7.07 -2.57
N CYS A 132 23.17 -6.41 -1.54
CA CYS A 132 23.53 -6.71 -0.14
C CYS A 132 23.07 -8.07 0.38
N GLN A 133 22.14 -8.72 -0.32
CA GLN A 133 21.78 -10.10 -0.01
C GLN A 133 22.79 -11.12 -0.55
N GLN A 134 23.64 -10.75 -1.51
CA GLN A 134 24.70 -11.62 -2.02
C GLN A 134 25.81 -11.77 -0.97
N PRO A 135 26.24 -13.02 -0.66
CA PRO A 135 27.31 -13.25 0.31
C PRO A 135 28.62 -12.52 -0.02
N ALA A 136 28.93 -12.33 -1.31
CA ALA A 136 30.12 -11.64 -1.78
C ALA A 136 30.08 -10.12 -1.51
N CYS A 137 28.90 -9.50 -1.54
CA CYS A 137 28.72 -8.06 -1.37
C CYS A 137 28.28 -7.67 0.05
N ARG A 138 27.93 -8.64 0.90
CA ARG A 138 27.40 -8.41 2.25
C ARG A 138 28.31 -7.58 3.16
N SER A 139 29.62 -7.70 2.98
CA SER A 139 30.64 -6.92 3.70
C SER A 139 31.10 -5.67 2.92
N GLY A 140 30.50 -5.41 1.76
CA GLY A 140 30.79 -4.25 0.94
C GLY A 140 30.26 -2.97 1.56
N ASP A 141 30.93 -1.87 1.24
CA ASP A 141 30.70 -0.57 1.85
C ASP A 141 29.26 -0.07 1.62
N SER A 142 28.70 -0.23 0.42
CA SER A 142 27.31 0.12 0.12
C SER A 142 26.26 -0.67 0.92
N CYS A 143 26.64 -1.81 1.50
CA CYS A 143 25.75 -2.72 2.21
C CYS A 143 25.74 -2.56 3.73
N ILE A 144 26.75 -1.87 4.25
CA ILE A 144 26.77 -1.49 5.65
C ILE A 144 25.96 -0.19 5.75
N SER A 145 24.63 -0.34 5.82
CA SER A 145 23.75 0.76 6.20
C SER A 145 24.21 1.31 7.54
N GLY A 146 24.37 2.65 7.63
CA GLY A 146 24.63 3.31 8.89
C GLY A 146 23.51 3.07 9.91
N THR A 147 23.71 3.61 11.11
CA THR A 147 22.70 3.64 12.17
C THR A 147 21.32 4.01 11.61
N ASN A 148 20.25 3.42 12.17
CA ASN A 148 18.88 3.63 11.68
C ASN A 148 18.63 5.13 11.42
N PRO A 149 18.30 5.55 10.18
CA PRO A 149 18.19 6.97 9.84
C PRO A 149 17.22 7.74 10.72
N ARG A 150 16.16 7.07 11.23
CA ARG A 150 15.26 7.69 12.21
C ARG A 150 15.94 7.92 13.54
N GLN A 151 16.78 7.01 14.01
CA GLN A 151 17.52 7.20 15.26
C GLN A 151 18.52 8.34 15.12
N VAL A 152 19.23 8.45 13.99
CA VAL A 152 20.15 9.58 13.71
C VAL A 152 19.41 10.91 13.70
N LEU A 153 18.28 11.00 12.98
CA LEU A 153 17.47 12.22 12.94
C LEU A 153 16.85 12.57 14.31
N LEU A 154 16.62 11.58 15.17
CA LEU A 154 16.08 11.79 16.52
C LEU A 154 17.17 12.09 17.56
N SER A 155 18.42 11.69 17.29
CA SER A 155 19.56 12.00 18.16
C SER A 155 20.17 13.37 17.87
N GLU A 156 19.94 13.92 16.67
CA GLU A 156 20.40 15.26 16.33
C GLU A 156 19.58 16.34 17.07
N PRO A 157 20.23 17.24 17.82
CA PRO A 157 19.53 18.32 18.50
C PRO A 157 18.85 19.26 17.50
N PRO A 158 17.66 19.83 17.83
CA PRO A 158 16.95 20.72 16.93
C PRO A 158 17.82 21.92 16.55
N LEU A 159 18.08 22.07 15.24
CA LEU A 159 18.92 23.15 14.73
C LEU A 159 18.23 24.51 14.91
N PRO A 160 19.01 25.59 15.19
CA PRO A 160 18.47 26.94 15.21
C PRO A 160 17.87 27.33 13.85
N LEU A 161 16.84 28.18 13.87
CA LEU A 161 16.05 28.64 12.72
C LEU A 161 16.88 29.18 11.54
N VAL A 162 18.10 29.65 11.83
CA VAL A 162 19.12 30.04 10.85
C VAL A 162 20.35 29.15 11.03
N SER A 163 20.33 27.99 10.40
CA SER A 163 21.48 27.11 10.26
C SER A 163 21.92 27.07 8.79
N SER A 164 23.23 27.02 8.56
CA SER A 164 23.78 26.86 7.22
C SER A 164 23.32 25.52 6.62
N PHE A 165 23.29 25.44 5.28
CA PHE A 165 23.01 24.19 4.57
C PHE A 165 23.89 23.05 5.09
N GLU A 166 25.19 23.32 5.24
CA GLU A 166 26.18 22.39 5.80
C GLU A 166 25.79 21.86 7.19
N ARG A 167 25.33 22.72 8.11
CA ARG A 167 24.83 22.28 9.43
C ARG A 167 23.61 21.40 9.33
N ARG A 168 22.72 21.65 8.36
CA ARG A 168 21.48 20.90 8.16
C ARG A 168 21.72 19.53 7.55
N VAL A 169 22.79 19.36 6.79
CA VAL A 169 23.16 18.07 6.16
C VAL A 169 24.32 17.37 6.87
N LYS A 170 24.83 17.91 7.97
CA LYS A 170 25.99 17.36 8.70
C LYS A 170 25.77 15.91 9.16
N PHE A 171 24.53 15.54 9.47
CA PHE A 171 24.14 14.18 9.84
C PHE A 171 24.29 13.15 8.69
N LEU A 172 24.51 13.61 7.45
CA LEU A 172 24.83 12.75 6.30
C LEU A 172 26.33 12.43 6.20
N ILE A 173 27.19 13.26 6.80
CA ILE A 173 28.65 13.21 6.63
C ILE A 173 29.45 12.98 7.92
N GLY A 174 28.77 12.86 9.06
CA GLY A 174 29.39 12.67 10.38
C GLY A 174 29.73 11.22 10.74
N LYS A 175 30.49 11.05 11.83
CA LYS A 175 30.93 9.75 12.38
C LYS A 175 29.78 8.85 12.86
N GLU A 176 28.61 9.41 13.16
CA GLU A 176 27.35 8.72 13.50
C GLU A 176 26.27 8.95 12.42
N SER A 177 26.69 9.21 11.19
CA SER A 177 25.77 9.48 10.08
C SER A 177 25.04 8.24 9.57
N VAL A 178 24.07 8.50 8.71
CA VAL A 178 23.32 7.45 7.99
C VAL A 178 24.18 6.69 6.97
N GLN A 179 25.40 7.15 6.68
CA GLN A 179 26.36 6.53 5.76
C GLN A 179 27.73 6.33 6.42
N LEU A 180 28.11 5.09 6.72
CA LEU A 180 29.36 4.79 7.46
C LEU A 180 30.65 5.19 6.72
N PHE A 181 30.59 5.35 5.39
CA PHE A 181 31.71 5.72 4.52
C PHE A 181 31.91 7.22 4.35
N ALA A 182 31.03 8.05 4.91
CA ALA A 182 31.18 9.49 4.81
C ALA A 182 32.37 10.05 5.62
N SER A 183 33.15 9.17 6.26
CA SER A 183 34.36 9.49 7.02
C SER A 183 35.64 9.60 6.18
N ILE A 184 35.59 9.51 4.85
CA ILE A 184 36.76 9.80 4.00
C ILE A 184 37.17 11.27 4.20
N SER A 185 38.35 11.44 4.80
CA SER A 185 38.98 12.70 5.23
C SER A 185 38.83 13.82 4.19
N PHE A 186 37.90 14.74 4.43
CA PHE A 186 38.07 16.11 3.98
C PHE A 186 39.09 16.75 4.93
N ASP A 187 40.38 16.57 4.64
CA ASP A 187 41.42 17.46 5.16
C ASP A 187 41.23 18.82 4.49
N PRO A 188 40.84 19.88 5.21
CA PRO A 188 40.86 21.22 4.65
C PRO A 188 42.34 21.64 4.50
N LYS A 189 42.77 21.84 3.25
CA LYS A 189 43.94 22.70 2.97
C LYS A 189 43.58 24.16 3.23
#